data_AF-A0A0G4J3G1-F1
#
_entry.id   AF-A0A0G4J3G1-F1
#
_cell.length_a   1.000
_cell.length_b   1.000
_cell.length_c   1.000
_cell.angle_alpha   90.00
_cell.angle_beta   90.00
_cell.angle_gamma   90.00
#
_symmetry.space_group_name_H-M   'P 1'
#
loop_
_entity.id
_entity.type
_entity.pdbx_description
1 polymer ?
#
loop_
_entity_poly.entity_id
_entity_poly.type
_entity_poly.pdbx_seq_one_letter_code
_entity_poly.pdbx_strand_id
1 'polypeptide(L)'
;MPNYRLLGHDQYGVSPFPHSCTPSAWVVGHFIELRRTVRAGDAITLDFTFFETESSLYHGRPCMCGCGAPALAFDKWRDVGLMKIARRHVGRLIAAKFKENGWHDPRIEVRHSRASGMLGLHCRGTTISAGELIAVFAGKTIHRKYMFKPGAVSSRDYEMSLQIQDELWQIPNEDGPETTDYINHSCAPSAGMKDSVSLVAIRDIVPGEEVTIDYGMVNNGLLQNASDNFVCRCRATNCRGRITTNDWQHPNVRRLQQYCSPFVQEKMSATTSIC
;
A
#
# COMPACT_ATOMS: atom_id res chain seq x y z
N MET A 1 19.58 -4.69 46.00
CA MET A 1 19.76 -3.98 44.72
C MET A 1 18.87 -4.65 43.69
N PRO A 2 17.83 -3.99 43.15
CA PRO A 2 17.05 -4.59 42.08
C PRO A 2 17.80 -4.43 40.77
N ASN A 3 18.05 -5.54 40.10
CA ASN A 3 18.61 -5.61 38.75
C ASN A 3 17.59 -5.05 37.75
N TYR A 4 17.66 -3.77 37.43
CA TYR A 4 16.96 -3.22 36.25
C TYR A 4 17.85 -3.42 35.02
N ARG A 5 17.53 -4.43 34.20
CA ARG A 5 18.03 -4.51 32.82
C ARG A 5 17.27 -3.47 31.99
N LEU A 6 17.90 -2.32 31.78
CA LEU A 6 17.58 -1.43 30.67
C LEU A 6 17.96 -2.14 29.38
N LEU A 7 16.97 -2.54 28.58
CA LEU A 7 17.20 -2.99 27.21
C LEU A 7 16.89 -1.79 26.31
N GLY A 8 17.95 -1.20 25.76
CA GLY A 8 17.86 -0.15 24.78
C GLY A 8 18.66 -0.42 23.54
N HIS A 9 18.21 0.17 22.44
CA HIS A 9 18.55 -0.26 21.08
C HIS A 9 19.94 0.28 20.71
N ASP A 10 20.95 -0.51 20.99
CA ASP A 10 22.05 -0.75 20.06
C ASP A 10 22.00 -2.22 19.63
N GLN A 11 22.20 -2.47 18.33
CA GLN A 11 22.57 -3.76 17.69
C GLN A 11 21.72 -5.06 17.93
N TYR A 12 20.71 -5.11 18.82
CA TYR A 12 20.06 -6.36 19.27
C TYR A 12 18.51 -6.40 19.29
N GLY A 13 17.80 -5.41 18.73
CA GLY A 13 16.34 -5.53 18.53
C GLY A 13 15.46 -5.25 19.76
N VAL A 14 15.79 -4.26 20.61
CA VAL A 14 14.90 -3.80 21.69
C VAL A 14 14.99 -2.28 21.88
N SER A 15 13.87 -1.56 21.79
CA SER A 15 13.79 -0.08 21.94
C SER A 15 14.25 0.40 23.33
N PRO A 16 15.02 1.51 23.47
CA PRO A 16 15.47 2.05 24.77
C PRO A 16 14.33 2.55 25.66
N PHE A 17 13.14 2.70 25.10
CA PHE A 17 11.95 3.09 25.85
C PHE A 17 10.96 1.93 25.89
N PRO A 18 10.47 1.50 27.06
CA PRO A 18 9.38 0.55 27.14
C PRO A 18 8.10 1.08 26.47
N HIS A 19 7.29 0.16 25.96
CA HIS A 19 6.00 0.48 25.36
C HIS A 19 4.94 0.83 26.42
N SER A 20 4.10 1.84 26.15
CA SER A 20 2.82 2.05 26.83
C SER A 20 1.78 2.60 25.86
N CYS A 21 0.54 2.07 25.90
CA CYS A 21 -0.61 2.62 25.18
C CYS A 21 -1.03 4.02 25.68
N THR A 22 -0.60 4.38 26.90
CA THR A 22 -0.75 5.70 27.52
C THR A 22 0.65 6.23 27.86
N PRO A 23 1.45 6.61 26.85
CA PRO A 23 2.87 6.88 27.05
C PRO A 23 3.10 8.12 27.92
N SER A 24 4.17 8.10 28.70
CA SER A 24 4.60 9.27 29.47
C SER A 24 5.29 10.32 28.61
N ALA A 25 5.74 9.96 27.40
CA ALA A 25 6.43 10.88 26.50
C ALA A 25 6.07 10.66 25.02
N TRP A 26 6.42 11.66 24.21
CA TRP A 26 6.27 11.72 22.77
C TRP A 26 7.62 12.01 22.11
N VAL A 27 7.82 11.53 20.89
CA VAL A 27 9.02 11.85 20.11
C VAL A 27 8.74 13.08 19.25
N VAL A 28 9.61 14.08 19.32
CA VAL A 28 9.49 15.34 18.58
C VAL A 28 10.82 15.60 17.87
N GLY A 29 10.85 15.29 16.57
CA GLY A 29 12.09 15.28 15.80
C GLY A 29 13.09 14.28 16.36
N HIS A 30 14.19 14.77 16.94
CA HIS A 30 15.22 13.96 17.60
C HIS A 30 15.12 13.97 19.14
N PHE A 31 14.07 14.59 19.69
CA PHE A 31 13.89 14.78 21.12
C PHE A 31 12.73 13.95 21.67
N ILE A 32 12.69 13.83 23.00
CA ILE A 32 11.59 13.21 23.74
C ILE A 32 10.99 14.26 24.66
N GLU A 33 9.69 14.48 24.53
CA GLU A 33 8.92 15.46 25.29
C GLU A 33 7.94 14.74 26.21
N LEU A 34 7.97 15.05 27.50
CA LEU A 34 7.05 14.47 28.48
C LEU A 34 5.62 15.00 28.26
N ARG A 35 4.63 14.11 28.27
CA ARG A 35 3.20 14.48 28.25
C ARG A 35 2.57 14.62 29.62
N ARG A 36 3.23 14.08 30.63
CA ARG A 36 2.81 14.10 32.03
C ARG A 36 4.04 14.12 32.90
N THR A 37 3.87 14.56 34.14
CA THR A 37 4.92 14.45 35.15
C THR A 37 5.33 12.99 35.35
N VAL A 38 6.63 12.76 35.42
CA VAL A 38 7.26 11.45 35.67
C VAL A 38 8.06 11.59 36.96
N ARG A 39 7.91 10.65 37.90
CA ARG A 39 8.61 10.68 39.20
C ARG A 39 9.96 9.98 39.10
N ALA A 40 10.83 10.24 40.07
CA ALA A 40 12.09 9.49 40.18
C ALA A 40 11.81 7.99 40.30
N GLY A 41 12.40 7.19 39.41
CA GLY A 41 12.19 5.74 39.32
C GLY A 41 11.10 5.30 38.34
N ASP A 42 10.26 6.21 37.83
CA ASP A 42 9.28 5.87 36.79
C ASP A 42 9.98 5.71 35.42
N ALA A 43 9.52 4.75 34.62
CA ALA A 43 10.00 4.59 33.26
C ALA A 43 9.42 5.66 32.31
N ILE A 44 10.26 6.21 31.44
CA ILE A 44 9.82 6.96 30.26
C ILE A 44 9.31 5.94 29.25
N THR A 45 8.05 6.08 28.82
CA THR A 45 7.37 5.12 27.94
C THR A 45 6.90 5.79 26.66
N LEU A 46 6.94 5.06 25.55
CA LEU A 46 6.48 5.50 24.23
C LEU A 46 5.38 4.57 23.68
N ASP A 47 4.46 5.11 22.88
CA ASP A 47 3.58 4.27 22.07
C ASP A 47 4.29 4.02 20.73
N PHE A 48 4.66 2.76 20.49
CA PHE A 48 5.39 2.38 19.29
C PHE A 48 4.55 2.53 18.02
N THR A 49 3.23 2.62 18.14
CA THR A 49 2.33 2.92 17.01
C THR A 49 2.59 4.29 16.38
N PHE A 50 3.34 5.17 17.05
CA PHE A 50 3.78 6.44 16.47
C PHE A 50 5.06 6.32 15.63
N PHE A 51 5.66 5.14 15.53
CA PHE A 51 6.89 4.88 14.76
C PHE A 51 6.79 3.65 13.86
N GLU A 52 5.87 2.74 14.16
CA GLU A 52 5.70 1.45 13.52
C GLU A 52 4.34 1.36 12.83
N THR A 53 4.30 0.61 11.73
CA THR A 53 3.06 0.23 11.04
C THR A 53 2.78 -1.24 11.27
N GLU A 54 1.69 -1.78 10.74
CA GLU A 54 1.35 -3.18 10.96
C GLU A 54 2.40 -4.13 10.40
N SER A 55 3.24 -3.69 9.47
CA SER A 55 4.40 -4.42 8.95
C SER A 55 5.53 -4.61 9.98
N SER A 56 5.40 -4.07 11.19
CA SER A 56 6.38 -4.24 12.25
C SER A 56 6.63 -5.71 12.59
N LEU A 57 7.89 -6.05 12.90
CA LEU A 57 8.29 -7.38 13.38
C LEU A 57 7.71 -7.71 14.77
N TYR A 58 7.16 -6.72 15.46
CA TYR A 58 6.51 -6.89 16.76
C TYR A 58 4.99 -7.09 16.65
N HIS A 59 4.42 -7.03 15.44
CA HIS A 59 2.97 -7.14 15.25
C HIS A 59 2.45 -8.48 15.78
N GLY A 60 1.32 -8.45 16.48
CA GLY A 60 0.71 -9.62 17.11
C GLY A 60 1.36 -10.08 18.42
N ARG A 61 2.46 -9.44 18.88
CA ARG A 61 3.04 -9.76 20.20
C ARG A 61 2.10 -9.31 21.33
N PRO A 62 2.05 -10.03 22.47
CA PRO A 62 1.23 -9.66 23.61
C PRO A 62 1.54 -8.25 24.13
N CYS A 63 0.50 -7.47 24.41
CA CYS A 63 0.67 -6.16 25.01
C CYS A 63 0.82 -6.28 26.53
N MET A 64 1.99 -5.94 27.05
CA MET A 64 2.33 -6.10 28.47
C MET A 64 2.16 -4.81 29.29
N CYS A 65 1.63 -3.73 28.70
CA CYS A 65 1.56 -2.43 29.38
C CYS A 65 0.31 -2.23 30.27
N GLY A 66 -0.57 -3.23 30.34
CA GLY A 66 -1.78 -3.18 31.17
C GLY A 66 -2.95 -2.38 30.59
N CYS A 67 -2.86 -1.94 29.32
CA CYS A 67 -3.91 -1.14 28.68
C CYS A 67 -5.15 -1.95 28.25
N GLY A 68 -5.17 -3.26 28.48
CA GLY A 68 -6.26 -4.16 28.10
C GLY A 68 -6.25 -4.62 26.64
N ALA A 69 -5.37 -4.08 25.78
CA ALA A 69 -5.18 -4.60 24.43
C ALA A 69 -4.58 -6.02 24.48
N PRO A 70 -5.06 -6.98 23.68
CA PRO A 70 -4.53 -8.33 23.69
C PRO A 70 -3.16 -8.44 23.02
N ALA A 71 -2.90 -7.63 21.99
CA ALA A 71 -1.68 -7.66 21.20
C ALA A 71 -1.34 -6.28 20.58
N LEU A 72 -0.10 -6.12 20.13
CA LEU A 72 0.40 -4.95 19.42
C LEU A 72 -0.05 -4.98 17.95
N ALA A 73 -0.87 -4.01 17.54
CA ALA A 73 -1.41 -3.93 16.17
C ALA A 73 -0.66 -2.94 15.27
N PHE A 74 -0.20 -1.80 15.80
CA PHE A 74 0.47 -0.71 15.06
C PHE A 74 -0.38 -0.05 13.96
N ASP A 75 -1.69 -0.03 14.15
CA ASP A 75 -2.69 0.46 13.18
C ASP A 75 -3.30 1.81 13.57
N LYS A 76 -3.06 2.32 14.79
CA LYS A 76 -3.65 3.58 15.30
C LYS A 76 -3.31 4.81 14.46
N TRP A 77 -2.33 4.75 13.57
CA TRP A 77 -2.09 5.83 12.61
C TRP A 77 -3.26 6.03 11.63
N ARG A 78 -4.15 5.03 11.50
CA ARG A 78 -5.42 5.16 10.77
C ARG A 78 -6.51 5.89 11.54
N ASP A 79 -6.36 6.06 12.84
CA ASP A 79 -7.29 6.87 13.63
C ASP A 79 -7.05 8.35 13.33
N VAL A 80 -7.89 8.91 12.46
CA VAL A 80 -7.84 10.31 12.04
C VAL A 80 -8.00 11.27 13.22
N GLY A 81 -8.80 10.91 14.23
CA GLY A 81 -8.99 11.72 15.44
C GLY A 81 -7.71 11.79 16.26
N LEU A 82 -7.08 10.63 16.50
CA LEU A 82 -5.80 10.54 17.18
C LEU A 82 -4.70 11.28 16.41
N MET A 83 -4.61 11.09 15.10
CA MET A 83 -3.56 11.70 14.28
C MET A 83 -3.70 13.21 14.17
N LYS A 84 -4.91 13.80 14.21
CA LYS A 84 -5.09 15.26 14.33
C LYS A 84 -4.36 15.83 15.55
N ILE A 85 -4.33 15.08 16.64
CA ILE A 85 -3.69 15.48 17.91
C ILE A 85 -2.20 15.10 17.91
N ALA A 86 -1.87 13.91 17.39
CA ALA A 86 -0.53 13.32 17.47
C ALA A 86 0.41 13.67 16.30
N ARG A 87 -0.07 14.29 15.20
CA ARG A 87 0.72 14.51 13.97
C ARG A 87 2.08 15.19 14.16
N ARG A 88 2.27 15.98 15.21
CA ARG A 88 3.55 16.66 15.52
C ARG A 88 4.52 15.80 16.33
N HIS A 89 4.07 14.60 16.71
CA HIS A 89 4.66 13.75 17.73
C HIS A 89 4.82 12.30 17.26
N VAL A 90 4.69 12.10 15.95
CA VAL A 90 4.89 10.81 15.27
C VAL A 90 6.17 10.85 14.46
N GLY A 91 6.79 9.69 14.25
CA GLY A 91 7.96 9.54 13.40
C GLY A 91 7.65 9.85 11.93
N ARG A 92 8.70 10.14 11.15
CA ARG A 92 8.59 10.49 9.72
C ARG A 92 7.79 9.46 8.91
N LEU A 93 7.98 8.17 9.19
CA LEU A 93 7.23 7.10 8.53
C LEU A 93 5.72 7.25 8.75
N ILE A 94 5.30 7.40 10.01
CA ILE A 94 3.89 7.52 10.37
C ILE A 94 3.30 8.85 9.88
N ALA A 95 4.09 9.94 9.91
CA ALA A 95 3.69 11.20 9.31
C ALA A 95 3.44 11.07 7.80
N ALA A 96 4.24 10.26 7.08
CA ALA A 96 4.02 9.98 5.67
C ALA A 96 2.79 9.08 5.45
N LYS A 97 2.64 8.00 6.23
CA LYS A 97 1.47 7.12 6.19
C LYS A 97 0.16 7.86 6.41
N PHE A 98 0.14 8.80 7.36
CA PHE A 98 -1.06 9.59 7.64
C PHE A 98 -1.47 10.55 6.50
N LYS A 99 -0.56 10.83 5.56
CA LYS A 99 -0.87 11.62 4.35
C LYS A 99 -1.46 10.78 3.22
N GLU A 100 -1.33 9.46 3.28
CA GLU A 100 -1.97 8.57 2.31
C GLU A 100 -3.49 8.65 2.48
N ASN A 101 -4.21 8.73 1.36
CA ASN A 101 -5.68 8.77 1.32
C ASN A 101 -6.28 7.38 1.03
N GLY A 102 -5.50 6.49 0.43
CA GLY A 102 -5.88 5.14 0.09
C GLY A 102 -5.93 4.22 1.30
N TRP A 103 -6.37 3.00 1.05
CA TRP A 103 -6.39 1.94 2.05
C TRP A 103 -5.70 0.69 1.51
N HIS A 104 -5.02 -0.04 2.39
CA HIS A 104 -4.50 -1.36 2.09
C HIS A 104 -4.69 -2.30 3.28
N ASP A 105 -4.84 -3.59 3.01
CA ASP A 105 -4.95 -4.62 4.03
C ASP A 105 -3.69 -4.62 4.93
N PRO A 106 -3.81 -4.80 6.26
CA PRO A 106 -2.67 -4.86 7.18
C PRO A 106 -1.65 -5.96 6.85
N ARG A 107 -2.06 -7.00 6.11
CA ARG A 107 -1.19 -8.06 5.59
C ARG A 107 -0.41 -7.62 4.35
N ILE A 108 -0.45 -6.35 3.95
CA ILE A 108 0.34 -5.82 2.84
C ILE A 108 1.57 -5.07 3.33
N GLU A 109 2.71 -5.38 2.72
CA GLU A 109 3.98 -4.67 2.89
C GLU A 109 4.59 -4.29 1.54
N VAL A 110 5.37 -3.21 1.50
CA VAL A 110 6.11 -2.79 0.31
C VAL A 110 7.53 -3.36 0.36
N ARG A 111 7.92 -4.10 -0.68
CA ARG A 111 9.25 -4.71 -0.81
C ARG A 111 9.74 -4.66 -2.26
N HIS A 112 11.02 -4.90 -2.48
CA HIS A 112 11.53 -5.09 -3.83
C HIS A 112 11.00 -6.40 -4.43
N SER A 113 10.33 -6.29 -5.57
CA SER A 113 9.91 -7.40 -6.42
C SER A 113 11.13 -8.17 -6.92
N ARG A 114 11.08 -9.50 -6.82
CA ARG A 114 12.11 -10.38 -7.38
C ARG A 114 12.07 -10.44 -8.91
N ALA A 115 10.93 -10.10 -9.51
CA ALA A 115 10.73 -10.17 -10.95
C ALA A 115 11.30 -8.92 -11.66
N SER A 116 10.92 -7.73 -11.18
CA SER A 116 11.29 -6.45 -11.79
C SER A 116 12.46 -5.75 -11.10
N GLY A 117 12.72 -6.01 -9.82
CA GLY A 117 13.62 -5.22 -8.98
C GLY A 117 13.01 -3.92 -8.45
N MET A 118 11.83 -3.55 -8.93
CA MET A 118 11.07 -2.38 -8.48
C MET A 118 10.37 -2.66 -7.14
N LEU A 119 9.84 -1.64 -6.49
CA LEU A 119 8.96 -1.84 -5.34
C LEU A 119 7.65 -2.51 -5.78
N GLY A 120 7.08 -3.33 -4.90
CA GLY A 120 5.88 -4.12 -5.12
C GLY A 120 5.13 -4.33 -3.81
N LEU A 121 3.84 -4.63 -3.92
CA LEU A 121 2.99 -5.03 -2.80
C LEU A 121 3.18 -6.52 -2.53
N HIS A 122 3.44 -6.91 -1.28
CA HIS A 122 3.60 -8.30 -0.88
C HIS A 122 2.68 -8.66 0.29
N CYS A 123 2.14 -9.87 0.24
CA CYS A 123 1.43 -10.45 1.38
C CYS A 123 2.42 -10.79 2.51
N ARG A 124 2.05 -10.54 3.77
CA ARG A 124 2.81 -10.88 4.97
C ARG A 124 1.93 -11.55 6.02
N GLY A 125 2.56 -12.30 6.91
CA GLY A 125 1.89 -12.93 8.05
C GLY A 125 1.07 -14.14 7.63
N THR A 126 -0.18 -13.91 7.23
CA THR A 126 -1.16 -14.95 6.86
C THR A 126 -1.69 -14.76 5.45
N THR A 127 -2.23 -15.84 4.89
CA THR A 127 -2.86 -15.84 3.55
C THR A 127 -3.96 -14.78 3.44
N ILE A 128 -4.02 -14.10 2.30
CA ILE A 128 -5.18 -13.34 1.84
C ILE A 128 -5.98 -14.28 0.94
N SER A 129 -7.21 -14.57 1.33
CA SER A 129 -8.09 -15.53 0.65
C SER A 129 -8.70 -14.91 -0.60
N ALA A 130 -9.05 -15.76 -1.58
CA ALA A 130 -9.77 -15.32 -2.77
C ALA A 130 -11.01 -14.48 -2.42
N GLY A 131 -11.19 -13.36 -3.12
CA GLY A 131 -12.30 -12.41 -2.92
C GLY A 131 -12.10 -11.38 -1.80
N GLU A 132 -11.08 -11.51 -0.96
CA GLU A 132 -10.77 -10.48 0.05
C GLU A 132 -10.30 -9.16 -0.62
N LEU A 133 -10.66 -8.03 0.00
CA LEU A 133 -10.20 -6.70 -0.41
C LEU A 133 -8.73 -6.52 -0.01
N ILE A 134 -7.91 -6.12 -0.97
CA ILE A 134 -6.46 -5.92 -0.78
C ILE A 134 -6.13 -4.45 -0.62
N ALA A 135 -6.68 -3.61 -1.49
CA ALA A 135 -6.37 -2.19 -1.53
C ALA A 135 -7.52 -1.38 -2.12
N VAL A 136 -7.58 -0.10 -1.74
CA VAL A 136 -8.42 0.92 -2.35
C VAL A 136 -7.50 2.06 -2.75
N PHE A 137 -7.35 2.27 -4.05
CA PHE A 137 -6.55 3.36 -4.62
C PHE A 137 -7.23 4.70 -4.32
N ALA A 138 -6.42 5.70 -3.99
CA ALA A 138 -6.87 7.07 -3.84
C ALA A 138 -5.84 8.02 -4.45
N GLY A 139 -6.27 9.22 -4.79
CA GLY A 139 -5.39 10.24 -5.36
C GLY A 139 -6.18 11.27 -6.15
N LYS A 140 -5.44 12.14 -6.84
CA LYS A 140 -6.06 13.19 -7.65
C LYS A 140 -6.58 12.58 -8.95
N THR A 141 -7.81 12.90 -9.32
CA THR A 141 -8.34 12.53 -10.65
C THR A 141 -7.99 13.59 -11.68
N ILE A 142 -7.46 13.18 -12.82
CA ILE A 142 -7.14 14.03 -13.97
C ILE A 142 -7.82 13.49 -15.23
N HIS A 143 -8.37 14.41 -16.03
CA HIS A 143 -8.93 14.07 -17.33
C HIS A 143 -7.81 13.97 -18.38
N ARG A 144 -7.92 12.99 -19.30
CA ARG A 144 -7.00 12.74 -20.43
C ARG A 144 -6.43 13.99 -21.10
N LYS A 145 -7.29 14.99 -21.41
CA LYS A 145 -6.89 16.23 -22.11
C LYS A 145 -5.86 17.08 -21.36
N TYR A 146 -5.66 16.83 -20.06
CA TYR A 146 -4.66 17.50 -19.23
C TYR A 146 -3.42 16.64 -18.99
N MET A 147 -3.47 15.33 -19.28
CA MET A 147 -2.41 14.36 -18.95
C MET A 147 -1.03 14.80 -19.47
N PHE A 148 -0.98 15.31 -20.70
CA PHE A 148 0.27 15.72 -21.36
C PHE A 148 0.46 17.23 -21.44
N LYS A 149 -0.35 18.02 -20.71
CA LYS A 149 -0.07 19.46 -20.65
C LYS A 149 1.27 19.67 -19.93
N PRO A 150 2.15 20.56 -20.43
CA PRO A 150 3.43 20.82 -19.78
C PRO A 150 3.24 21.16 -18.29
N GLY A 151 3.92 20.39 -17.43
CA GLY A 151 3.86 20.56 -15.97
C GLY A 151 2.61 19.99 -15.27
N ALA A 152 1.68 19.36 -15.99
CA ALA A 152 0.45 18.84 -15.39
C ALA A 152 0.66 17.50 -14.66
N VAL A 153 1.45 16.59 -15.23
CA VAL A 153 1.77 15.28 -14.66
C VAL A 153 3.26 15.01 -14.90
N SER A 154 3.98 14.62 -13.85
CA SER A 154 5.39 14.22 -13.99
C SER A 154 5.49 12.84 -14.62
N SER A 155 6.64 12.49 -15.22
CA SER A 155 6.83 11.13 -15.78
C SER A 155 6.61 10.03 -14.73
N ARG A 156 7.06 10.27 -13.49
CA ARG A 156 6.85 9.37 -12.36
C ARG A 156 5.36 9.18 -12.06
N ASP A 157 4.61 10.28 -11.97
CA ASP A 157 3.19 10.21 -11.61
C ASP A 157 2.34 9.62 -12.74
N TYR A 158 2.79 9.78 -14.00
CA TYR A 158 2.21 9.08 -15.14
C TYR A 158 2.44 7.57 -15.04
N GLU A 159 3.68 7.14 -14.76
CA GLU A 159 4.04 5.72 -14.59
C GLU A 159 3.28 5.02 -13.46
N MET A 160 2.88 5.78 -12.43
CA MET A 160 2.10 5.29 -11.29
C MET A 160 0.60 5.63 -11.38
N SER A 161 0.13 6.07 -12.56
CA SER A 161 -1.28 6.42 -12.74
C SER A 161 -2.15 5.18 -12.95
N LEU A 162 -3.38 5.24 -12.46
CA LEU A 162 -4.41 4.23 -12.70
C LEU A 162 -5.54 4.84 -13.51
N GLN A 163 -5.87 4.26 -14.66
CA GLN A 163 -7.09 4.65 -15.37
C GLN A 163 -8.32 4.13 -14.62
N ILE A 164 -9.20 5.04 -14.21
CA ILE A 164 -10.38 4.74 -13.37
C ILE A 164 -11.71 4.86 -14.12
N GLN A 165 -11.70 5.53 -15.27
CA GLN A 165 -12.81 5.66 -16.22
C GLN A 165 -12.24 5.97 -17.61
N ASP A 166 -13.06 5.84 -18.66
CA ASP A 166 -12.66 6.01 -20.06
C ASP A 166 -11.73 7.22 -20.27
N GLU A 167 -12.12 8.40 -19.77
CA GLU A 167 -11.34 9.64 -19.96
C GLU A 167 -10.63 10.14 -18.67
N LEU A 168 -10.59 9.34 -17.60
CA LEU A 168 -10.10 9.76 -16.27
C LEU A 168 -9.04 8.81 -15.69
N TRP A 169 -8.00 9.40 -15.12
CA TRP A 169 -6.93 8.72 -14.40
C TRP A 169 -6.83 9.23 -12.97
N GLN A 170 -6.64 8.33 -12.01
CA GLN A 170 -6.06 8.67 -10.71
C GLN A 170 -4.54 8.79 -10.89
N ILE A 171 -3.96 9.81 -10.29
CA ILE A 171 -2.51 10.01 -10.18
C ILE A 171 -2.12 10.12 -8.69
N PRO A 172 -0.85 9.80 -8.36
CA PRO A 172 -0.29 10.03 -7.04
C PRO A 172 -0.53 11.44 -6.48
N ASN A 173 -0.51 11.55 -5.15
CA ASN A 173 -0.61 12.86 -4.49
C ASN A 173 0.70 13.66 -4.66
N GLU A 174 0.62 14.97 -4.42
CA GLU A 174 1.79 15.88 -4.49
C GLU A 174 2.90 15.49 -3.51
N ASP A 175 2.53 14.90 -2.38
CA ASP A 175 3.47 14.38 -1.36
C ASP A 175 4.21 13.10 -1.81
N GLY A 176 3.85 12.52 -2.95
CA GLY A 176 4.46 11.33 -3.54
C GLY A 176 3.48 10.15 -3.68
N PRO A 177 3.99 9.00 -4.15
CA PRO A 177 3.22 7.76 -4.23
C PRO A 177 2.74 7.29 -2.87
N GLU A 178 1.53 6.77 -2.86
CA GLU A 178 0.98 6.02 -1.75
C GLU A 178 1.43 4.55 -1.82
N THR A 179 1.18 3.81 -0.74
CA THR A 179 1.50 2.38 -0.70
C THR A 179 0.81 1.62 -1.83
N THR A 180 -0.44 1.95 -2.13
CA THR A 180 -1.24 1.26 -3.13
C THR A 180 -0.70 1.44 -4.56
N ASP A 181 -0.01 2.55 -4.85
CA ASP A 181 0.55 2.87 -6.17
C ASP A 181 1.67 1.90 -6.62
N TYR A 182 2.22 1.09 -5.71
CA TYR A 182 3.26 0.10 -6.00
C TYR A 182 2.71 -1.26 -6.49
N ILE A 183 1.51 -1.29 -7.05
CA ILE A 183 0.97 -2.51 -7.66
C ILE A 183 1.69 -2.80 -8.98
N ASN A 184 2.17 -4.03 -9.15
CA ASN A 184 2.91 -4.43 -10.34
C ASN A 184 2.10 -5.31 -11.29
N HIS A 185 2.62 -5.43 -12.51
CA HIS A 185 2.08 -6.26 -13.56
C HIS A 185 2.43 -7.76 -13.44
N SER A 186 1.46 -8.65 -13.69
CA SER A 186 1.69 -10.05 -14.05
C SER A 186 0.71 -10.54 -15.12
N CYS A 187 1.18 -11.40 -16.04
CA CYS A 187 0.32 -12.11 -16.99
C CYS A 187 -0.44 -13.29 -16.35
N ALA A 188 -0.07 -13.68 -15.14
CA ALA A 188 -0.81 -14.59 -14.26
C ALA A 188 -1.08 -13.86 -12.94
N PRO A 189 -2.05 -12.92 -12.91
CA PRO A 189 -2.25 -12.03 -11.77
C PRO A 189 -2.77 -12.78 -10.54
N SER A 190 -2.44 -12.27 -9.36
CA SER A 190 -3.01 -12.73 -8.08
C SER A 190 -4.22 -11.91 -7.65
N ALA A 191 -4.38 -10.70 -8.19
CA ALA A 191 -5.45 -9.77 -7.87
C ALA A 191 -6.07 -9.15 -9.13
N GLY A 192 -7.22 -8.52 -8.95
CA GLY A 192 -7.90 -7.78 -10.00
C GLY A 192 -8.92 -6.80 -9.43
N MET A 193 -9.60 -6.09 -10.32
CA MET A 193 -10.46 -4.96 -9.96
C MET A 193 -11.85 -5.44 -9.56
N LYS A 194 -12.33 -5.00 -8.40
CA LYS A 194 -13.74 -5.15 -7.99
C LYS A 194 -14.60 -4.01 -8.54
N ASP A 195 -14.02 -2.83 -8.61
CA ASP A 195 -14.59 -1.60 -9.16
C ASP A 195 -13.42 -0.74 -9.70
N SER A 196 -13.65 0.53 -10.02
CA SER A 196 -12.62 1.40 -10.59
C SER A 196 -11.40 1.66 -9.70
N VAL A 197 -11.50 1.45 -8.38
CA VAL A 197 -10.44 1.79 -7.42
C VAL A 197 -10.20 0.71 -6.35
N SER A 198 -11.02 -0.33 -6.28
CA SER A 198 -10.87 -1.41 -5.30
C SER A 198 -10.21 -2.64 -5.93
N LEU A 199 -9.15 -3.12 -5.29
CA LEU A 199 -8.41 -4.31 -5.65
C LEU A 199 -8.81 -5.50 -4.77
N VAL A 200 -9.12 -6.64 -5.39
CA VAL A 200 -9.49 -7.89 -4.69
C VAL A 200 -8.62 -9.06 -5.12
N ALA A 201 -8.45 -10.04 -4.24
CA ALA A 201 -7.75 -11.28 -4.55
C ALA A 201 -8.56 -12.14 -5.54
N ILE A 202 -7.94 -12.60 -6.62
CA ILE A 202 -8.55 -13.55 -7.59
C ILE A 202 -8.45 -14.99 -7.06
N ARG A 203 -7.39 -15.27 -6.32
CA ARG A 203 -7.07 -16.54 -5.68
C ARG A 203 -6.39 -16.26 -4.35
N ASP A 204 -6.17 -17.31 -3.57
CA ASP A 204 -5.36 -17.19 -2.35
C ASP A 204 -3.95 -16.66 -2.68
N ILE A 205 -3.50 -15.71 -1.85
CA ILE A 205 -2.19 -15.07 -1.90
C ILE A 205 -1.46 -15.40 -0.60
N VAL A 206 -0.39 -16.17 -0.71
CA VAL A 206 0.33 -16.67 0.47
C VAL A 206 1.38 -15.66 0.97
N PRO A 207 1.79 -15.73 2.24
CA PRO A 207 2.84 -14.86 2.76
C PRO A 207 4.13 -14.88 1.92
N GLY A 208 4.66 -13.70 1.63
CA GLY A 208 5.81 -13.45 0.78
C GLY A 208 5.50 -13.29 -0.71
N GLU A 209 4.31 -13.68 -1.16
CA GLU A 209 3.89 -13.55 -2.55
C GLU A 209 3.61 -12.08 -2.91
N GLU A 210 3.99 -11.69 -4.13
CA GLU A 210 3.70 -10.37 -4.67
C GLU A 210 2.24 -10.29 -5.16
N VAL A 211 1.53 -9.26 -4.74
CA VAL A 211 0.22 -8.91 -5.29
C VAL A 211 0.45 -8.26 -6.64
N THR A 212 -0.19 -8.80 -7.68
CA THR A 212 -0.04 -8.32 -9.05
C THR A 212 -1.38 -8.32 -9.78
N ILE A 213 -1.53 -7.39 -10.72
CA ILE A 213 -2.67 -7.33 -11.64
C ILE A 213 -2.22 -7.47 -13.09
N ASP A 214 -3.14 -7.82 -13.98
CA ASP A 214 -2.90 -7.68 -15.41
C ASP A 214 -3.22 -6.24 -15.82
N TYR A 215 -2.30 -5.51 -16.45
CA TYR A 215 -2.53 -4.10 -16.80
C TYR A 215 -3.59 -3.95 -17.91
N GLY A 216 -3.90 -5.02 -18.65
CA GLY A 216 -5.06 -5.06 -19.54
C GLY A 216 -6.40 -5.01 -18.79
N MET A 217 -6.43 -5.27 -17.48
CA MET A 217 -7.65 -5.14 -16.66
C MET A 217 -8.03 -3.67 -16.42
N VAL A 218 -7.06 -2.76 -16.52
CA VAL A 218 -7.23 -1.35 -16.13
C VAL A 218 -6.96 -0.37 -17.27
N ASN A 219 -6.49 -0.80 -18.44
CA ASN A 219 -6.22 0.09 -19.57
C ASN A 219 -7.17 -0.17 -20.75
N ASN A 220 -7.71 0.88 -21.36
CA ASN A 220 -8.59 0.78 -22.54
C ASN A 220 -7.91 1.11 -23.88
N GLY A 221 -6.61 1.42 -23.89
CA GLY A 221 -5.86 1.74 -25.11
C GLY A 221 -5.91 3.19 -25.56
N LEU A 222 -6.58 4.09 -24.83
CA LEU A 222 -6.66 5.52 -25.22
C LEU A 222 -5.32 6.24 -25.12
N LEU A 223 -4.49 5.85 -24.15
CA LEU A 223 -3.11 6.33 -24.03
C LEU A 223 -2.17 5.24 -24.55
N GLN A 224 -1.16 5.64 -25.31
CA GLN A 224 -0.18 4.74 -25.93
C GLN A 224 1.26 5.17 -25.60
N ASN A 225 1.47 5.70 -24.39
CA ASN A 225 2.81 6.10 -23.95
C ASN A 225 3.74 4.88 -23.89
N ALA A 226 5.02 5.08 -24.17
CA ALA A 226 6.05 4.05 -24.08
C ALA A 226 6.15 3.42 -22.68
N SER A 227 5.90 4.18 -21.62
CA SER A 227 5.90 3.66 -20.24
C SER A 227 4.81 2.59 -20.00
N ASP A 228 3.66 2.71 -20.68
CA ASP A 228 2.57 1.74 -20.59
C ASP A 228 2.70 0.59 -21.62
N ASN A 229 3.72 0.68 -22.49
CA ASN A 229 3.99 -0.26 -23.57
C ASN A 229 5.40 -0.85 -23.46
N PHE A 230 5.60 -1.77 -22.52
CA PHE A 230 6.92 -2.21 -22.06
C PHE A 230 7.18 -3.70 -22.29
N VAL A 231 8.47 -4.10 -22.22
CA VAL A 231 8.89 -5.50 -22.25
C VAL A 231 8.55 -6.14 -20.90
N CYS A 232 7.71 -7.17 -20.93
CA CYS A 232 7.23 -7.85 -19.72
C CYS A 232 8.32 -8.73 -19.11
N ARG A 233 8.54 -8.58 -17.81
CA ARG A 233 9.49 -9.39 -17.03
C ARG A 233 8.82 -10.11 -15.84
N CYS A 234 7.51 -10.34 -15.90
CA CYS A 234 6.75 -10.95 -14.80
C CYS A 234 7.11 -12.43 -14.54
N ARG A 235 7.75 -13.11 -15.51
CA ARG A 235 8.16 -14.53 -15.45
C ARG A 235 7.02 -15.54 -15.26
N ALA A 236 5.76 -15.12 -15.43
CA ALA A 236 4.65 -16.05 -15.49
C ALA A 236 4.84 -17.04 -16.66
N THR A 237 4.37 -18.28 -16.49
CA THR A 237 4.47 -19.32 -17.55
C THR A 237 3.74 -18.92 -18.83
N ASN A 238 2.70 -18.09 -18.71
CA ASN A 238 1.92 -17.52 -19.80
C ASN A 238 2.31 -16.06 -20.12
N CYS A 239 3.56 -15.65 -19.83
CA CYS A 239 4.03 -14.29 -20.09
C CYS A 239 3.89 -13.90 -21.57
N ARG A 240 3.29 -12.74 -21.83
CA ARG A 240 3.13 -12.17 -23.19
C ARG A 240 4.43 -11.63 -23.80
N GLY A 241 5.47 -11.45 -22.99
CA GLY A 241 6.75 -10.84 -23.40
C GLY A 241 6.70 -9.32 -23.62
N ARG A 242 5.55 -8.76 -24.03
CA ARG A 242 5.30 -7.32 -24.14
C ARG A 242 3.90 -7.00 -23.64
N ILE A 243 3.78 -5.93 -22.87
CA ILE A 243 2.50 -5.38 -22.40
C ILE A 243 2.15 -4.18 -23.26
N THR A 244 0.88 -4.05 -23.60
CA THR A 244 0.35 -2.89 -24.33
C THR A 244 -0.92 -2.40 -23.68
N THR A 245 -1.28 -1.14 -23.94
CA THR A 245 -2.55 -0.58 -23.46
C THR A 245 -3.78 -1.16 -24.15
N ASN A 246 -3.60 -1.95 -25.22
CA ASN A 246 -4.67 -2.70 -25.90
C ASN A 246 -4.85 -4.13 -25.37
N ASP A 247 -4.10 -4.52 -24.33
CA ASP A 247 -4.13 -5.87 -23.79
C ASP A 247 -5.47 -6.27 -23.17
N TRP A 248 -6.39 -5.32 -22.96
CA TRP A 248 -7.79 -5.62 -22.65
C TRP A 248 -8.46 -6.53 -23.71
N GLN A 249 -7.93 -6.57 -24.93
CA GLN A 249 -8.42 -7.48 -25.98
C GLN A 249 -7.84 -8.88 -25.88
N HIS A 250 -6.77 -9.08 -25.12
CA HIS A 250 -6.02 -10.33 -25.06
C HIS A 250 -6.87 -11.47 -24.46
N PRO A 251 -6.84 -12.69 -25.01
CA PRO A 251 -7.70 -13.79 -24.55
C PRO A 251 -7.60 -14.11 -23.05
N ASN A 252 -6.39 -14.05 -22.49
CA ASN A 252 -6.21 -14.29 -21.05
C ASN A 252 -6.82 -13.19 -20.17
N VAL A 253 -6.84 -11.94 -20.63
CA VAL A 253 -7.48 -10.83 -19.91
C VAL A 253 -8.99 -10.95 -20.02
N ARG A 254 -9.50 -11.25 -21.23
CA ARG A 254 -10.93 -11.50 -21.46
C ARG A 254 -11.49 -12.64 -20.60
N ARG A 255 -10.72 -13.71 -20.35
CA ARG A 255 -11.12 -14.78 -19.41
C ARG A 255 -11.29 -14.30 -17.97
N LEU A 256 -10.68 -13.17 -17.63
CA LEU A 256 -10.76 -12.53 -16.31
C LEU A 256 -11.61 -11.25 -16.36
N GLN A 257 -12.54 -11.12 -17.31
CA GLN A 257 -13.36 -9.91 -17.52
C GLN A 257 -14.04 -9.43 -16.24
N GLN A 258 -14.54 -10.33 -15.40
CA GLN A 258 -15.18 -10.00 -14.12
C GLN A 258 -14.26 -9.28 -13.11
N TYR A 259 -12.94 -9.30 -13.34
CA TYR A 259 -11.91 -8.64 -12.55
C TYR A 259 -11.26 -7.45 -13.29
N CYS A 260 -11.85 -6.99 -14.40
CA CYS A 260 -11.43 -5.77 -15.08
C CYS A 260 -12.15 -4.55 -14.49
N SER A 261 -11.58 -3.36 -14.62
CA SER A 261 -12.28 -2.12 -14.25
C SER A 261 -13.60 -2.00 -15.03
N PRO A 262 -14.67 -1.45 -14.44
CA PRO A 262 -16.00 -1.42 -15.06
C PRO A 262 -16.01 -0.89 -16.51
N PHE A 263 -15.30 0.20 -16.78
CA PHE A 263 -15.22 0.79 -18.12
C PHE A 263 -14.50 -0.11 -19.15
N VAL A 264 -13.56 -0.94 -18.70
CA VAL A 264 -12.92 -1.95 -19.55
C VAL A 264 -13.90 -3.09 -19.85
N GLN A 265 -14.69 -3.52 -18.86
CA GLN A 265 -15.75 -4.53 -19.05
C GLN A 265 -16.80 -4.08 -20.07
N GLU A 266 -17.23 -2.81 -19.98
CA GLU A 266 -18.17 -2.19 -20.93
C GLU A 266 -17.60 -2.21 -22.36
N LYS A 267 -16.33 -1.82 -22.52
CA LYS A 267 -15.64 -1.82 -23.82
C LYS A 267 -15.50 -3.23 -24.40
N MET A 268 -15.14 -4.22 -23.58
CA MET A 268 -15.08 -5.64 -23.98
C MET A 268 -16.44 -6.14 -24.48
N SER A 269 -17.51 -5.79 -23.78
CA SER A 269 -18.88 -6.21 -24.09
C SER A 269 -19.37 -5.56 -25.40
N ALA A 270 -19.15 -4.25 -25.57
CA ALA A 270 -19.49 -3.52 -26.79
C ALA A 270 -18.79 -4.10 -28.04
N THR A 271 -17.55 -4.60 -27.90
CA THR A 271 -16.81 -5.22 -28.99
C THR A 271 -17.36 -6.61 -29.37
N THR A 272 -17.96 -7.32 -28.41
CA THR A 272 -18.47 -8.68 -28.62
C THR A 272 -19.83 -8.67 -29.33
N SER A 273 -20.64 -7.62 -29.12
CA SER A 273 -21.96 -7.46 -29.76
C SER A 273 -21.91 -7.04 -31.24
N ILE A 274 -20.73 -6.88 -31.83
CA ILE A 274 -20.53 -6.42 -33.23
C ILE A 274 -20.15 -7.59 -34.17
N CYS A 275 -20.05 -8.83 -33.66
CA CYS A 275 -19.87 -10.06 -34.45
C CYS A 275 -21.14 -10.93 -34.41
#